data_AF-A0A388K7Y2-F1
#
_entry.id   AF-A0A388K7Y2-F1
#
_cell.length_a   1.000
_cell.length_b   1.000
_cell.length_c   1.000
_cell.angle_alpha   90.00
_cell.angle_beta   90.00
_cell.angle_gamma   90.00
#
_symmetry.space_group_name_H-M   'P 1'
#
loop_
_entity.id
_entity.type
_entity.pdbx_description
1 polymer ?
#
loop_
_entity_poly.entity_id
_entity_poly.type
_entity_poly.pdbx_seq_one_letter_code
_entity_poly.pdbx_strand_id
1 'polypeptide(L)'
;MEREKEKEEEKRRLEEEEAMRAQEEACWEAKLRKKEKKAKQEAALRAEMKKDVTVHAALLMSEIKDDWINQWKTSVLPALAERTGDVRGKKKVVYHSAEESDPNYNNSDSETSVTQELSAETRRLRISEKRKRGEEARLVNNPPMELPPKRTPQRLGIKTGKADLRTTRARSKRGVRTPIPTKRKTPVKTSLTKLVKSGQMKSPLSGRITPAERALARLRYRDSIMHELKDCNDDELQRYCKDKGILYVGKVDAIFDLAEHQAQQQYAAASPQTEVVRIADSTDVRDEDSADTQG
;
A
#
# COMPACT_ATOMS: atom_id res chain seq x y z
N MET A 1 29.28 -57.39 -34.36
CA MET A 1 28.34 -56.56 -35.15
C MET A 1 27.05 -56.24 -34.38
N GLU A 2 26.26 -57.19 -33.87
CA GLU A 2 25.02 -56.85 -33.13
C GLU A 2 25.26 -56.24 -31.74
N ARG A 3 26.20 -56.78 -30.96
CA ARG A 3 26.57 -56.25 -29.63
C ARG A 3 27.19 -54.85 -29.64
N GLU A 4 27.64 -54.35 -30.80
CA GLU A 4 28.14 -52.97 -30.93
C GLU A 4 27.00 -51.99 -31.19
N LYS A 5 25.97 -52.40 -31.96
CA LYS A 5 24.78 -51.58 -32.22
C LYS A 5 23.97 -51.34 -30.95
N GLU A 6 23.85 -52.34 -30.07
CA GLU A 6 23.16 -52.17 -28.78
C GLU A 6 23.86 -51.16 -27.86
N LYS A 7 25.20 -51.17 -27.82
CA LYS A 7 25.99 -50.21 -27.01
C LYS A 7 25.91 -48.78 -27.54
N GLU A 8 25.74 -48.60 -28.85
CA GLU A 8 25.57 -47.29 -29.47
C GLU A 8 24.15 -46.74 -29.22
N GLU A 9 23.13 -47.58 -29.31
CA GLU A 9 21.75 -47.19 -29.00
C GLU A 9 21.58 -46.81 -27.52
N GLU A 10 22.21 -47.55 -26.60
CA GLU A 10 22.16 -47.25 -25.16
C GLU A 10 22.85 -45.91 -24.84
N LYS A 11 23.99 -45.61 -25.47
CA LYS A 11 24.65 -44.30 -25.35
C LYS A 11 23.78 -43.16 -25.87
N ARG A 12 23.10 -43.37 -27.01
CA ARG A 12 22.19 -42.38 -27.58
C ARG A 12 20.99 -42.11 -26.67
N ARG A 13 20.47 -43.14 -25.99
CA ARG A 13 19.39 -42.98 -25.01
C ARG A 13 19.82 -42.20 -23.76
N LEU A 14 21.04 -42.43 -23.27
CA LEU A 14 21.59 -41.68 -22.13
C LEU A 14 21.81 -40.20 -22.46
N GLU A 15 22.33 -39.89 -23.65
CA GLU A 15 22.53 -38.51 -24.09
C GLU A 15 21.20 -37.75 -24.28
N GLU A 16 20.18 -38.42 -24.81
CA GLU A 16 18.83 -37.85 -24.95
C GLU A 16 18.17 -37.58 -23.58
N GLU A 17 18.36 -38.48 -22.61
CA GLU A 17 17.87 -38.29 -21.23
C GLU A 17 18.59 -37.14 -20.50
N GLU A 18 19.89 -36.99 -20.71
CA GLU A 18 20.67 -35.89 -20.15
C GLU A 18 20.28 -34.55 -20.78
N ALA A 19 20.06 -34.50 -22.09
CA ALA A 19 19.57 -33.31 -22.80
C ALA A 19 18.19 -32.87 -22.28
N MET A 20 17.29 -33.82 -22.00
CA MET A 20 15.98 -33.54 -21.41
C MET A 20 16.09 -32.97 -19.99
N ARG A 21 16.98 -33.53 -19.16
CA ARG A 21 17.23 -33.01 -17.81
C ARG A 21 17.81 -31.60 -17.84
N ALA A 22 18.79 -31.34 -18.70
CA ALA A 22 19.38 -30.01 -18.87
C ALA A 22 18.33 -28.97 -19.33
N GLN A 23 17.41 -29.36 -20.23
CA GLN A 23 16.33 -28.48 -20.67
C GLN A 23 15.32 -28.18 -19.55
N GLU A 24 14.99 -29.17 -18.72
CA GLU A 24 14.11 -28.97 -17.58
C GLU A 24 14.73 -28.03 -16.54
N GLU A 25 16.00 -28.21 -16.21
CA GLU A 25 16.75 -27.35 -15.30
C GLU A 25 16.81 -25.91 -15.82
N ALA A 26 17.15 -25.71 -17.10
CA ALA A 26 17.14 -24.39 -17.73
C ALA A 26 15.75 -23.72 -17.68
N CYS A 27 14.67 -24.50 -17.82
CA CYS A 27 13.31 -23.99 -17.69
C CYS A 27 12.99 -23.55 -16.25
N TRP A 28 13.47 -24.28 -15.25
CA TRP A 28 13.30 -23.93 -13.83
C TRP A 28 14.08 -22.67 -13.45
N GLU A 29 15.34 -22.57 -13.86
CA GLU A 29 16.16 -21.38 -13.63
C GLU A 29 15.56 -20.14 -14.30
N ALA A 30 15.08 -20.27 -15.54
CA ALA A 30 14.41 -19.17 -16.23
C ALA A 30 13.13 -18.71 -15.50
N LYS A 31 12.35 -19.63 -14.93
CA LYS A 31 11.18 -19.29 -14.10
C LYS A 31 11.59 -18.58 -12.81
N LEU A 32 12.65 -19.03 -12.13
CA LEU A 32 13.15 -18.40 -10.92
C LEU A 32 13.64 -16.98 -11.20
N ARG A 33 14.47 -16.79 -12.23
CA ARG A 33 14.92 -15.47 -12.69
C ARG A 33 13.76 -14.54 -13.05
N LYS A 34 12.72 -15.07 -13.70
CA LYS A 34 11.53 -14.27 -14.04
C LYS A 34 10.75 -13.84 -12.79
N LYS A 35 10.60 -14.71 -11.79
CA LYS A 35 9.96 -14.38 -10.51
C LYS A 35 10.76 -13.33 -9.74
N GLU A 36 12.09 -13.49 -9.68
CA GLU A 36 12.97 -12.55 -9.02
C GLU A 36 12.94 -11.16 -9.67
N LYS A 37 13.00 -11.09 -11.01
CA LYS A 37 12.86 -9.81 -11.73
C LYS A 37 11.52 -9.13 -11.46
N LYS A 38 10.41 -9.90 -11.43
CA LYS A 38 9.09 -9.36 -11.09
C LYS A 38 9.03 -8.83 -9.65
N ALA A 39 9.59 -9.57 -8.69
CA ALA A 39 9.64 -9.14 -7.30
C ALA A 39 10.47 -7.84 -7.14
N LYS A 40 11.59 -7.72 -7.86
CA LYS A 40 12.41 -6.49 -7.89
C LYS A 40 11.65 -5.31 -8.50
N GLN A 41 10.92 -5.51 -9.59
CA GLN A 41 10.09 -4.47 -10.21
C GLN A 41 8.95 -4.01 -9.29
N GLU A 42 8.25 -4.94 -8.63
CA GLU A 42 7.18 -4.60 -7.70
C GLU A 42 7.73 -3.84 -6.48
N ALA A 43 8.87 -4.27 -5.93
CA ALA A 43 9.53 -3.57 -4.83
C ALA A 43 9.95 -2.14 -5.21
N ALA A 44 10.45 -1.94 -6.44
CA ALA A 44 10.80 -0.62 -6.95
C ALA A 44 9.57 0.29 -7.08
N LEU A 45 8.46 -0.23 -7.64
CA LEU A 45 7.21 0.53 -7.78
C LEU A 45 6.62 0.92 -6.41
N ARG A 46 6.66 0.03 -5.42
CA ARG A 46 6.22 0.39 -4.05
C ARG A 46 7.11 1.44 -3.42
N ALA A 47 8.42 1.38 -3.63
CA ALA A 47 9.34 2.40 -3.13
C ALA A 47 9.08 3.77 -3.78
N GLU A 48 8.74 3.80 -5.07
CA GLU A 48 8.34 5.02 -5.80
C GLU A 48 7.05 5.60 -5.24
N MET A 49 5.98 4.80 -5.12
CA MET A 49 4.71 5.26 -4.53
C MET A 49 4.90 5.79 -3.10
N LYS A 50 5.75 5.16 -2.30
CA LYS A 50 6.04 5.63 -0.94
C LYS A 50 6.72 7.00 -0.94
N LYS A 51 7.63 7.26 -1.89
CA LYS A 51 8.26 8.57 -2.05
C LYS A 51 7.23 9.62 -2.46
N ASP A 52 6.38 9.33 -3.44
CA ASP A 52 5.34 10.26 -3.91
C ASP A 52 4.37 10.63 -2.78
N VAL A 53 3.92 9.65 -2.00
CA VAL A 53 3.07 9.90 -0.82
C VAL A 53 3.78 10.76 0.21
N THR A 54 5.07 10.51 0.47
CA THR A 54 5.86 11.30 1.42
C THR A 54 6.04 12.74 0.95
N VAL A 55 6.30 12.94 -0.34
CA VAL A 55 6.42 14.28 -0.95
C VAL A 55 5.08 15.02 -0.89
N HIS A 56 3.98 14.35 -1.21
CA HIS A 56 2.64 14.96 -1.14
C HIS A 56 2.28 15.35 0.30
N ALA A 57 2.58 14.50 1.29
CA ALA A 57 2.37 14.83 2.69
C ALA A 57 3.22 16.02 3.14
N ALA A 58 4.48 16.11 2.68
CA ALA A 58 5.34 17.25 2.99
C ALA A 58 4.79 18.56 2.40
N LEU A 59 4.28 18.53 1.15
CA LEU A 59 3.65 19.69 0.51
C LEU A 59 2.40 20.17 1.27
N LEU A 60 1.51 19.24 1.65
CA LEU A 60 0.33 19.57 2.44
C LEU A 60 0.71 20.17 3.81
N MET A 61 1.74 19.62 4.47
CA MET A 61 2.23 20.19 5.73
C MET A 61 2.87 21.58 5.57
N SER A 62 3.53 21.87 4.44
CA SER A 62 4.03 23.22 4.19
C SER A 62 2.89 24.22 3.96
N GLU A 63 1.87 23.84 3.19
CA GLU A 63 0.69 24.69 2.95
C GLU A 63 -0.02 25.05 4.26
N ILE A 64 -0.28 24.06 5.12
CA ILE A 64 -0.91 24.29 6.43
C ILE A 64 -0.05 25.21 7.32
N LYS A 65 1.29 25.04 7.29
CA LYS A 65 2.19 25.90 8.06
C LYS A 65 2.19 27.34 7.56
N ASP A 66 2.21 27.52 6.24
CA ASP A 66 2.20 28.85 5.63
C ASP A 66 0.89 29.56 5.91
N ASP A 67 -0.25 28.87 5.82
CA ASP A 67 -1.56 29.40 6.18
C ASP A 67 -1.64 29.80 7.65
N TRP A 68 -1.11 28.97 8.55
CA TRP A 68 -1.04 29.28 9.97
C TRP A 68 -0.15 30.50 10.25
N ILE A 69 1.03 30.58 9.61
CA ILE A 69 1.93 31.75 9.72
C ILE A 69 1.23 33.01 9.20
N ASN A 70 0.50 32.91 8.10
CA ASN A 70 -0.24 34.04 7.52
C ASN A 70 -1.37 34.49 8.45
N GLN A 71 -2.18 33.56 8.98
CA GLN A 71 -3.23 33.86 9.95
C GLN A 71 -2.66 34.54 11.21
N TRP A 72 -1.55 34.02 11.74
CA TRP A 72 -0.88 34.59 12.90
C TRP A 72 -0.37 36.02 12.62
N LYS A 73 0.27 36.24 11.47
CA LYS A 73 0.70 37.58 11.04
C LYS A 73 -0.46 38.56 10.88
N THR A 74 -1.61 38.10 10.38
CA THR A 74 -2.78 38.97 10.19
C THR A 74 -3.56 39.26 11.47
N SER A 75 -3.62 38.32 12.43
CA SER A 75 -4.44 38.46 13.64
C SER A 75 -3.67 38.93 14.86
N VAL A 76 -2.47 38.40 15.09
CA VAL A 76 -1.70 38.66 16.31
C VAL A 76 -0.81 39.89 16.18
N LEU A 77 -0.21 40.10 15.01
CA LEU A 77 0.76 41.16 14.78
C LEU A 77 0.15 42.58 14.92
N PRO A 78 -1.05 42.87 14.39
CA PRO A 78 -1.73 44.16 14.60
C PRO A 78 -2.14 44.39 16.06
N ALA A 79 -2.66 43.36 16.73
CA ALA A 79 -3.06 43.44 18.14
C ALA A 79 -1.88 43.77 19.08
N LEU A 80 -0.67 43.31 18.74
CA LEU A 80 0.55 43.67 19.45
C LEU A 80 1.02 45.10 19.14
N ALA A 81 0.94 45.53 17.87
CA ALA A 81 1.38 46.86 17.46
C ALA A 81 0.50 47.98 18.05
N GLU A 82 -0.81 47.76 18.14
CA GLU A 82 -1.78 48.73 18.66
C GLU A 82 -1.59 48.99 20.17
N ARG A 83 -1.07 48.01 20.92
CA ARG A 83 -0.86 48.14 22.37
C ARG A 83 0.35 48.97 22.78
N THR A 84 1.25 49.29 21.85
CA THR A 84 2.47 50.09 22.10
C THR A 84 2.35 51.58 21.74
N GLY A 85 1.18 52.02 21.27
CA GLY A 85 1.01 53.36 20.68
C GLY A 85 1.06 54.56 21.64
N ASP A 86 0.76 54.43 22.93
CA ASP A 86 0.33 55.63 23.69
C ASP A 86 0.87 55.82 25.12
N VAL A 87 2.08 55.32 25.42
CA VAL A 87 2.77 55.73 26.67
C VAL A 87 4.15 56.26 26.38
N ARG A 88 4.19 57.46 25.82
CA ARG A 88 5.38 58.32 25.74
C ARG A 88 5.74 58.86 27.13
N GLY A 89 5.96 57.96 28.08
CA GLY A 89 6.36 58.26 29.45
C GLY A 89 7.60 57.44 29.78
N LYS A 90 8.75 58.11 29.96
CA LYS A 90 10.01 57.54 30.43
C LYS A 90 9.82 56.90 31.83
N LYS A 91 9.26 55.69 31.93
CA LYS A 91 9.37 54.90 33.15
C LYS A 91 10.66 54.11 33.09
N LYS A 92 11.58 54.50 33.97
CA LYS A 92 12.84 53.81 34.27
C LYS A 92 12.49 52.41 34.78
N VAL A 93 12.54 51.41 33.90
CA VAL A 93 12.33 50.01 34.29
C VAL A 93 13.57 49.59 35.08
N VAL A 94 13.41 49.54 36.41
CA VAL A 94 14.37 48.94 37.32
C VAL A 94 14.21 47.44 37.18
N TYR A 95 15.23 46.80 36.59
CA TYR A 95 15.35 45.35 36.56
C TYR A 95 15.66 44.87 37.97
N HIS A 96 14.68 44.26 38.63
CA HIS A 96 14.95 43.39 39.76
C HIS A 96 15.33 42.02 39.21
N SER A 97 16.64 41.73 39.15
CA SER A 97 17.13 40.35 39.05
C SER A 97 16.75 39.65 40.36
N ALA A 98 15.64 38.91 40.34
CA ALA A 98 15.30 37.99 41.40
C ALA A 98 16.07 36.69 41.16
N GLU A 99 17.03 36.47 42.05
CA GLU A 99 17.76 35.24 42.29
C GLU A 99 16.86 34.00 42.36
N GLU A 100 17.45 32.91 41.89
CA GLU A 100 17.32 31.54 42.40
C GLU A 100 15.94 31.07 42.88
N SER A 101 15.29 30.27 42.05
CA SER A 101 14.47 29.19 42.58
C SER A 101 14.68 27.95 41.72
N ASP A 102 15.57 27.09 42.22
CA ASP A 102 15.66 25.68 41.85
C ASP A 102 14.37 24.97 42.28
N PRO A 103 13.59 24.34 41.37
CA PRO A 103 12.73 23.25 41.72
C PRO A 103 13.50 21.96 41.50
N ASN A 104 14.18 21.54 42.56
CA ASN A 104 14.49 20.14 42.80
C ASN A 104 13.17 19.35 42.79
N TYR A 105 12.79 18.76 41.65
CA TYR A 105 11.69 17.79 41.59
C TYR A 105 12.16 16.47 41.01
N ASN A 106 12.10 15.50 41.90
CA ASN A 106 12.43 14.10 41.77
C ASN A 106 11.82 13.41 40.54
N ASN A 107 12.68 12.60 39.92
CA ASN A 107 12.48 11.17 39.67
C ASN A 107 11.12 10.75 39.09
N SER A 108 11.06 10.68 37.76
CA SER A 108 10.23 9.69 37.09
C SER A 108 11.06 9.05 35.99
N ASP A 109 11.36 7.77 36.19
CA ASP A 109 12.09 6.86 35.31
C ASP A 109 11.30 6.68 34.00
N SER A 110 11.30 7.73 33.18
CA SER A 110 10.55 7.84 31.94
C SER A 110 11.44 7.39 30.79
N GLU A 111 10.87 6.54 29.93
CA GLU A 111 11.44 5.96 28.71
C GLU A 111 11.77 7.01 27.60
N THR A 112 12.15 8.24 27.98
CA THR A 112 12.56 9.32 27.09
C THR A 112 14.04 9.28 26.70
N SER A 113 14.82 8.33 27.26
CA SER A 113 16.28 8.25 27.08
C SER A 113 16.72 8.12 25.63
N VAL A 114 15.95 7.43 24.78
CA VAL A 114 16.30 7.24 23.36
C VAL A 114 16.33 8.57 22.60
N THR A 115 15.36 9.46 22.86
CA THR A 115 15.32 10.76 22.16
C THR A 115 16.40 11.71 22.65
N GLN A 116 16.76 11.65 23.92
CA GLN A 116 17.83 12.46 24.50
C GLN A 116 19.21 11.99 24.02
N GLU A 117 19.42 10.67 23.93
CA GLU A 117 20.64 10.06 23.39
C GLU A 117 20.86 10.45 21.91
N LEU A 118 19.82 10.39 21.08
CA LEU A 118 19.88 10.86 19.69
C LEU A 118 20.21 12.35 19.60
N SER A 119 19.70 13.18 20.52
CA SER A 119 20.00 14.62 20.55
C SER A 119 21.46 14.90 20.95
N ALA A 120 22.03 14.11 21.85
CA ALA A 120 23.42 14.20 22.27
C ALA A 120 24.36 13.73 21.15
N GLU A 121 23.98 12.66 20.45
CA GLU A 121 24.72 12.09 19.33
C GLU A 121 24.71 13.03 18.12
N THR A 122 23.57 13.65 17.78
CA THR A 122 23.52 14.69 16.72
C THR A 122 24.32 15.94 17.09
N ARG A 123 24.43 16.29 18.38
CA ARG A 123 25.28 17.42 18.81
C ARG A 123 26.76 17.14 18.58
N ARG A 124 27.21 15.88 18.66
CA ARG A 124 28.57 15.45 18.27
C ARG A 124 28.79 15.45 16.74
N LEU A 125 27.74 15.24 15.95
CA LEU A 125 27.79 15.30 14.49
C LEU A 125 27.73 16.72 13.92
N ARG A 126 27.66 17.75 14.78
CA ARG A 126 27.70 19.15 14.35
C ARG A 126 29.12 19.48 13.90
N ILE A 127 29.40 19.23 12.63
CA ILE A 127 30.64 19.61 11.96
C ILE A 127 30.75 21.14 12.04
N SER A 128 31.46 21.63 13.05
CA SER A 128 31.77 23.06 13.24
C SER A 128 32.83 23.55 12.25
N GLU A 129 33.50 22.61 11.59
CA GLU A 129 34.54 22.87 10.62
C GLU A 129 33.94 23.13 9.24
N LYS A 130 33.68 24.42 8.95
CA LYS A 130 33.48 24.86 7.57
C LYS A 130 34.79 24.63 6.81
N ARG A 131 34.87 23.53 6.07
CA ARG A 131 35.97 23.28 5.14
C ARG A 131 36.13 24.52 4.25
N LYS A 132 37.32 25.13 4.33
CA LYS A 132 37.76 26.12 3.34
C LYS A 132 37.74 25.39 2.00
N ARG A 133 36.89 25.83 1.08
CA ARG A 133 36.86 25.35 -0.30
C ARG A 133 38.30 25.48 -0.82
N GLY A 134 38.95 24.34 -1.07
CA GLY A 134 40.32 24.31 -1.56
C GLY A 134 40.43 25.06 -2.89
N GLU A 135 41.62 25.56 -3.19
CA GLU A 135 41.95 26.26 -4.43
C GLU A 135 41.44 25.45 -5.63
N GLU A 136 40.50 26.03 -6.38
CA GLU A 136 39.83 25.36 -7.49
C GLU A 136 40.88 24.95 -8.54
N ALA A 137 41.15 23.64 -8.61
CA ALA A 137 41.93 23.06 -9.69
C ALA A 137 41.23 23.42 -11.01
N ARG A 138 41.89 24.22 -11.84
CA ARG A 138 41.44 24.56 -13.20
C ARG A 138 41.28 23.28 -14.01
N LEU A 139 40.08 22.71 -14.04
CA LEU A 139 39.70 21.63 -14.95
C LEU A 139 39.59 22.24 -16.36
N VAL A 140 40.69 22.22 -17.09
CA VAL A 140 40.80 22.81 -18.44
C VAL A 140 40.15 21.96 -19.54
N ASN A 141 39.66 20.75 -19.27
CA ASN A 141 39.07 19.90 -20.32
C ASN A 141 37.92 19.03 -19.79
N ASN A 142 36.80 19.64 -19.40
CA ASN A 142 35.54 18.91 -19.33
C ASN A 142 34.80 19.08 -20.66
N PRO A 143 34.59 18.02 -21.45
CA PRO A 143 33.71 18.11 -22.61
C PRO A 143 32.32 18.57 -22.14
N PRO A 144 31.67 19.50 -22.86
CA PRO A 144 30.33 19.95 -22.51
C PRO A 144 29.43 18.72 -22.47
N MET A 145 28.86 18.43 -21.29
CA MET A 145 27.88 17.36 -21.16
C MET A 145 26.70 17.69 -22.08
N GLU A 146 26.56 16.91 -23.14
CA GLU A 146 25.37 16.89 -23.99
C GLU A 146 24.19 16.40 -23.14
N LEU A 147 23.49 17.35 -22.53
CA LEU A 147 22.24 17.07 -21.86
C LEU A 147 21.22 16.64 -22.92
N PRO A 148 20.56 15.48 -22.77
CA PRO A 148 19.56 15.03 -23.72
C PRO A 148 18.44 16.08 -23.83
N PRO A 149 17.98 16.39 -25.05
CA PRO A 149 17.01 17.46 -25.28
C PRO A 149 15.75 17.23 -24.45
N LYS A 150 15.41 18.25 -23.66
CA LYS A 150 14.29 18.32 -22.74
C LYS A 150 12.99 18.01 -23.50
N ARG A 151 12.47 16.79 -23.37
CA ARG A 151 11.16 16.41 -23.91
C ARG A 151 10.08 17.18 -23.16
N THR A 152 9.63 18.28 -23.73
CA THR A 152 8.38 18.92 -23.31
C THR A 152 7.22 17.95 -23.62
N PRO A 153 6.32 17.66 -22.67
CA PRO A 153 5.12 16.90 -22.95
C PRO A 153 4.27 17.71 -23.92
N GLN A 154 4.19 17.23 -25.16
CA GLN A 154 3.34 17.79 -26.20
C GLN A 154 1.90 17.73 -25.69
N ARG A 155 1.33 18.89 -25.32
CA ARG A 155 -0.07 19.02 -24.93
C ARG A 155 -0.92 18.51 -26.10
N LEU A 156 -1.47 17.31 -25.97
CA LEU A 156 -2.51 16.80 -26.85
C LEU A 156 -3.73 17.71 -26.64
N GLY A 157 -3.97 18.59 -27.61
CA GLY A 157 -5.20 19.36 -27.69
C GLY A 157 -6.38 18.41 -27.81
N ILE A 158 -7.21 18.35 -26.76
CA ILE A 158 -8.52 17.72 -26.78
C ILE A 158 -9.39 18.55 -27.74
N LYS A 159 -9.44 18.13 -29.01
CA LYS A 159 -10.46 18.59 -29.95
C LYS A 159 -11.75 17.84 -29.63
N THR A 160 -12.66 18.51 -28.96
CA THR A 160 -14.07 18.15 -28.87
C THR A 160 -14.72 18.37 -30.25
N GLY A 161 -14.59 17.36 -31.12
CA GLY A 161 -15.24 17.30 -32.43
C GLY A 161 -16.31 16.23 -32.44
N LYS A 162 -17.55 16.65 -32.63
CA LYS A 162 -18.75 15.83 -32.74
C LYS A 162 -18.72 14.91 -33.98
N ALA A 163 -19.50 13.83 -33.85
CA ALA A 163 -20.25 13.12 -34.89
C ALA A 163 -19.57 12.03 -35.75
N ASP A 164 -20.23 10.87 -35.66
CA ASP A 164 -20.72 10.01 -36.74
C ASP A 164 -19.84 9.00 -37.49
N LEU A 165 -20.34 7.76 -37.42
CA LEU A 165 -20.49 6.78 -38.51
C LEU A 165 -19.31 6.57 -39.46
N ARG A 166 -18.57 5.48 -39.26
CA ARG A 166 -18.43 4.45 -40.30
C ARG A 166 -17.83 3.15 -39.77
N THR A 167 -18.70 2.15 -39.65
CA THR A 167 -18.33 0.74 -39.67
C THR A 167 -17.82 0.38 -41.06
N THR A 168 -16.51 0.17 -41.20
CA THR A 168 -15.96 -0.55 -42.37
C THR A 168 -15.09 -1.72 -41.93
N ARG A 169 -15.70 -2.88 -42.12
CA ARG A 169 -15.19 -4.25 -42.13
C ARG A 169 -13.95 -4.39 -43.04
N ALA A 170 -12.85 -4.93 -42.51
CA ALA A 170 -11.76 -5.56 -43.28
C ALA A 170 -11.11 -6.64 -42.39
N ARG A 171 -11.58 -7.90 -42.46
CA ARG A 171 -11.01 -9.02 -43.22
C ARG A 171 -9.50 -9.27 -43.04
N SER A 172 -9.27 -10.39 -42.34
CA SER A 172 -8.25 -11.41 -42.55
C SER A 172 -6.77 -11.02 -42.47
N LYS A 173 -6.09 -11.61 -41.47
CA LYS A 173 -5.01 -12.56 -41.77
C LYS A 173 -4.95 -13.63 -40.68
N ARG A 174 -4.97 -14.89 -41.15
CA ARG A 174 -4.71 -16.11 -40.37
C ARG A 174 -3.33 -15.97 -39.72
N GLY A 175 -3.31 -15.90 -38.40
CA GLY A 175 -2.13 -16.15 -37.60
C GLY A 175 -2.41 -17.40 -36.78
N VAL A 176 -1.72 -18.48 -37.12
CA VAL A 176 -1.74 -19.79 -36.47
C VAL A 176 -1.58 -19.60 -34.95
N ARG A 177 -2.68 -19.74 -34.21
CA ARG A 177 -2.65 -19.88 -32.76
C ARG A 177 -2.26 -21.32 -32.45
N THR A 178 -1.03 -21.50 -32.00
CA THR A 178 -0.65 -22.69 -31.24
C THR A 178 -1.56 -22.80 -30.02
N PRO A 179 -2.09 -23.99 -29.68
CA PRO A 179 -2.88 -24.17 -28.48
C PRO A 179 -1.94 -24.01 -27.28
N ILE A 180 -2.21 -23.05 -26.41
CA ILE A 180 -1.53 -22.93 -25.13
C ILE A 180 -1.92 -24.17 -24.31
N PRO A 181 -0.99 -25.10 -23.99
CA PRO A 181 -1.33 -26.24 -23.16
C PRO A 181 -1.54 -25.74 -21.74
N THR A 182 -2.77 -25.90 -21.25
CA THR A 182 -3.16 -25.75 -19.85
C THR A 182 -2.32 -26.71 -19.01
N LYS A 183 -1.28 -26.20 -18.34
CA LYS A 183 -0.46 -27.00 -17.44
C LYS A 183 -1.30 -27.45 -16.25
N ARG A 184 -1.54 -28.75 -16.21
CA ARG A 184 -2.03 -29.52 -15.06
C ARG A 184 -1.25 -29.12 -13.80
N LYS A 185 -1.97 -28.68 -12.76
CA LYS A 185 -1.43 -28.54 -11.41
C LYS A 185 -1.32 -29.95 -10.83
N THR A 186 -0.11 -30.50 -10.77
CA THR A 186 0.18 -31.61 -9.85
C THR A 186 0.38 -31.04 -8.44
N PRO A 187 -0.17 -31.68 -7.39
CA PRO A 187 0.06 -31.28 -6.01
C PRO A 187 1.46 -31.74 -5.60
N VAL A 188 2.44 -30.84 -5.71
CA VAL A 188 3.78 -31.08 -5.17
C VAL A 188 3.67 -31.05 -3.64
N LYS A 189 3.71 -32.26 -3.05
CA LYS A 189 3.99 -32.49 -1.63
C LYS A 189 5.40 -31.97 -1.33
N THR A 190 5.52 -30.77 -0.78
CA THR A 190 6.76 -30.31 -0.13
C THR A 190 6.53 -30.21 1.38
N SER A 191 7.27 -31.05 2.10
CA SER A 191 7.45 -31.07 3.53
C SER A 191 8.10 -29.76 4.02
N LEU A 192 7.27 -28.82 4.46
CA LEU A 192 7.71 -27.63 5.20
C LEU A 192 7.91 -27.98 6.67
N THR A 193 8.99 -28.69 6.96
CA THR A 193 9.52 -28.75 8.32
C THR A 193 10.59 -27.70 8.50
N LYS A 194 10.40 -26.92 9.57
CA LYS A 194 11.37 -26.12 10.33
C LYS A 194 11.36 -24.61 10.05
N LEU A 195 11.02 -23.92 11.15
CA LEU A 195 11.53 -22.61 11.55
C LEU A 195 10.68 -21.39 11.20
N VAL A 196 9.52 -21.29 11.85
CA VAL A 196 9.12 -20.02 12.47
C VAL A 196 8.60 -20.34 13.87
N LYS A 197 9.28 -19.78 14.88
CA LYS A 197 8.83 -19.76 16.26
C LYS A 197 7.40 -19.20 16.28
N SER A 198 6.48 -20.05 16.69
CA SER A 198 5.08 -19.76 16.93
C SER A 198 4.95 -18.71 18.02
N GLY A 199 4.93 -17.43 17.62
CA GLY A 199 4.01 -16.51 18.25
C GLY A 199 2.62 -17.04 17.94
N GLN A 200 2.04 -17.79 18.88
CA GLN A 200 0.62 -18.11 18.86
C GLN A 200 -0.11 -16.76 18.86
N MET A 201 -0.40 -16.26 17.66
CA MET A 201 -1.62 -15.51 17.41
C MET A 201 -2.72 -16.47 17.84
N LYS A 202 -3.09 -16.37 19.12
CA LYS A 202 -4.35 -16.89 19.63
C LYS A 202 -5.38 -16.23 18.73
N SER A 203 -5.84 -16.95 17.71
CA SER A 203 -7.11 -16.67 17.06
C SER A 203 -8.08 -16.39 18.20
N PRO A 204 -8.67 -15.18 18.32
CA PRO A 204 -9.55 -14.87 19.43
C PRO A 204 -10.60 -15.97 19.49
N LEU A 205 -10.46 -16.79 20.52
CA LEU A 205 -11.35 -17.90 20.78
C LEU A 205 -12.65 -17.25 21.21
N SER A 206 -13.65 -17.34 20.33
CA SER A 206 -15.02 -16.92 20.58
C SER A 206 -15.28 -15.41 20.57
N GLY A 207 -16.21 -14.98 19.74
CA GLY A 207 -16.86 -13.69 19.91
C GLY A 207 -17.46 -13.11 18.64
N ARG A 208 -16.72 -12.26 17.94
CA ARG A 208 -17.27 -11.44 16.85
C ARG A 208 -16.19 -11.25 15.79
N ILE A 209 -16.33 -11.93 14.66
CA ILE A 209 -15.56 -11.61 13.44
C ILE A 209 -15.90 -10.16 13.11
N THR A 210 -14.88 -9.32 12.96
CA THR A 210 -15.12 -7.91 12.63
C THR A 210 -15.85 -7.83 11.27
N PRO A 211 -16.73 -6.83 11.04
CA PRO A 211 -17.41 -6.69 9.76
C PRO A 211 -16.45 -6.70 8.56
N ALA A 212 -15.25 -6.14 8.72
CA ALA A 212 -14.20 -6.14 7.71
C ALA A 212 -13.61 -7.53 7.44
N GLU A 213 -13.26 -8.29 8.48
CA GLU A 213 -12.76 -9.67 8.32
C GLU A 213 -13.79 -10.58 7.67
N ARG A 214 -15.07 -10.40 8.00
CA ARG A 214 -16.16 -11.14 7.37
C ARG A 214 -16.30 -10.82 5.89
N ALA A 215 -16.20 -9.55 5.51
CA ALA A 215 -16.21 -9.14 4.11
C ALA A 215 -15.03 -9.78 3.35
N LEU A 216 -13.84 -9.79 3.96
CA LEU A 216 -12.66 -10.45 3.38
C LEU A 216 -12.83 -11.97 3.27
N ALA A 217 -13.42 -12.62 4.28
CA ALA A 217 -13.69 -14.06 4.25
C ALA A 217 -14.70 -14.41 3.14
N ARG A 218 -15.77 -13.61 2.99
CA ARG A 218 -16.77 -13.74 1.92
C ARG A 218 -16.13 -13.61 0.54
N LEU A 219 -15.23 -12.63 0.37
CA LEU A 219 -14.52 -12.41 -0.89
C LEU A 219 -13.64 -13.60 -1.26
N ARG A 220 -12.84 -14.11 -0.32
CA ARG A 220 -11.98 -15.29 -0.55
C ARG A 220 -12.78 -16.54 -0.88
N TYR A 221 -13.91 -16.74 -0.19
CA TYR A 221 -14.81 -17.85 -0.48
C TYR A 221 -15.39 -17.74 -1.88
N ARG A 222 -15.88 -16.56 -2.27
CA ARG A 222 -16.39 -16.31 -3.62
C ARG A 222 -15.33 -16.60 -4.69
N ASP A 223 -14.08 -16.14 -4.48
CA ASP A 223 -12.97 -16.40 -5.40
C ASP A 223 -12.67 -17.90 -5.54
N SER A 224 -12.78 -18.67 -4.45
CA SER A 224 -12.64 -20.13 -4.49
C SER A 224 -13.71 -20.78 -5.35
N ILE A 225 -14.98 -20.43 -5.15
CA ILE A 225 -16.09 -20.96 -5.93
C ILE A 225 -15.98 -20.58 -7.42
N MET A 226 -15.58 -19.35 -7.72
CA MET A 226 -15.33 -18.94 -9.11
C MET A 226 -14.24 -19.78 -9.77
N HIS A 227 -13.19 -20.16 -9.03
CA HIS A 227 -12.14 -21.03 -9.54
C HIS A 227 -12.62 -22.46 -9.83
N GLU A 228 -13.52 -23.00 -9.00
CA GLU A 228 -14.13 -24.31 -9.20
C GLU A 228 -15.09 -24.32 -10.39
N LEU A 229 -15.95 -23.31 -10.49
CA LEU A 229 -16.95 -23.18 -11.56
C LEU A 229 -16.35 -22.80 -12.91
N LYS A 230 -15.14 -22.24 -12.94
CA LYS A 230 -14.47 -21.82 -14.19
C LYS A 230 -14.27 -22.96 -15.18
N ASP A 231 -13.98 -24.15 -14.67
CA ASP A 231 -13.70 -25.33 -15.48
C ASP A 231 -14.97 -26.14 -15.81
N CYS A 232 -16.14 -25.74 -15.30
CA CYS A 232 -17.43 -26.37 -15.63
C CYS A 232 -17.87 -26.07 -17.08
N ASN A 233 -18.58 -27.04 -17.66
CA ASN A 233 -19.22 -26.88 -18.96
C ASN A 233 -20.51 -26.05 -18.85
N ASP A 234 -20.98 -25.51 -19.97
CA ASP A 234 -22.15 -24.61 -19.97
C ASP A 234 -23.43 -25.35 -19.53
N ASP A 235 -23.58 -26.62 -19.88
CA ASP A 235 -24.71 -27.47 -19.45
C ASP A 235 -24.73 -27.70 -17.93
N GLU A 236 -23.56 -27.89 -17.32
CA GLU A 236 -23.41 -28.07 -15.87
C GLU A 236 -23.76 -26.78 -15.14
N LEU A 237 -23.26 -25.64 -15.63
CA LEU A 237 -23.59 -24.33 -15.08
C LEU A 237 -25.08 -24.05 -15.21
N GLN A 238 -25.71 -24.37 -16.34
CA GLN A 238 -27.14 -24.20 -16.52
C GLN A 238 -27.95 -25.07 -15.55
N ARG A 239 -27.49 -26.30 -15.27
CA ARG A 239 -28.09 -27.17 -14.24
C ARG A 239 -27.95 -26.56 -12.84
N TYR A 240 -26.76 -26.09 -12.46
CA TYR A 240 -26.55 -25.42 -11.18
C TYR A 240 -27.41 -24.15 -11.03
N CYS A 241 -27.54 -23.36 -12.09
CA CYS A 241 -28.41 -22.19 -12.13
C CYS A 241 -29.88 -22.59 -11.89
N LYS A 242 -30.38 -23.64 -12.58
CA LYS A 242 -31.75 -24.15 -12.37
C LYS A 242 -31.97 -24.64 -10.94
N ASP A 243 -31.03 -25.40 -10.39
CA ASP A 243 -31.12 -25.94 -9.03
C ASP A 243 -31.14 -24.84 -7.95
N LYS A 244 -30.47 -23.70 -8.22
CA LYS A 244 -30.43 -22.53 -7.33
C LYS A 244 -31.48 -21.46 -7.66
N GLY A 245 -32.28 -21.64 -8.71
CA GLY A 245 -33.28 -20.66 -9.16
C GLY A 245 -32.69 -19.38 -9.77
N ILE A 246 -31.47 -19.43 -10.30
CA ILE A 246 -30.77 -18.30 -10.92
C ILE A 246 -30.97 -18.36 -12.44
N LEU A 247 -31.25 -17.21 -13.09
CA LEU A 247 -31.41 -17.13 -14.54
C LEU A 247 -30.04 -17.26 -15.24
N TYR A 248 -29.93 -18.17 -16.22
CA TYR A 248 -28.71 -18.33 -17.01
C TYR A 248 -28.68 -17.31 -18.17
N VAL A 249 -27.91 -16.22 -18.02
CA VAL A 249 -27.73 -15.19 -19.07
C VAL A 249 -26.49 -15.47 -19.94
N GLY A 250 -25.46 -16.07 -19.35
CA GLY A 250 -24.23 -16.47 -20.04
C GLY A 250 -23.23 -17.08 -19.06
N LYS A 251 -22.17 -17.71 -19.58
CA LYS A 251 -21.20 -18.46 -18.76
C LYS A 251 -20.58 -17.61 -17.65
N VAL A 252 -20.10 -16.41 -17.99
CA VAL A 252 -19.38 -15.54 -17.06
C VAL A 252 -20.32 -15.04 -15.97
N ASP A 253 -21.48 -14.51 -16.35
CA ASP A 253 -22.47 -13.97 -15.41
C ASP A 253 -23.02 -15.07 -14.48
N ALA A 254 -23.31 -16.26 -15.01
CA ALA A 254 -23.75 -17.41 -14.23
C ALA A 254 -22.74 -17.81 -13.13
N ILE A 255 -21.43 -17.76 -13.42
CA ILE A 255 -20.38 -18.05 -12.44
C ILE A 255 -20.38 -17.01 -11.32
N PHE A 256 -20.50 -15.72 -11.65
CA PHE A 256 -20.54 -14.65 -10.65
C PHE A 256 -21.79 -14.75 -9.77
N ASP A 257 -22.96 -14.96 -10.37
CA ASP A 257 -24.23 -15.07 -9.64
C ASP A 257 -24.26 -16.30 -8.73
N LEU A 258 -23.79 -17.46 -9.21
CA LEU A 258 -23.69 -18.67 -8.39
C LEU A 258 -22.70 -18.49 -7.22
N ALA A 259 -21.53 -17.90 -7.48
CA ALA A 259 -20.53 -17.68 -6.45
C ALA A 259 -21.02 -16.69 -5.38
N GLU A 260 -21.68 -15.60 -5.78
CA GLU A 260 -22.27 -14.63 -4.85
C GLU A 260 -23.42 -15.26 -4.07
N HIS A 261 -24.31 -16.03 -4.72
CA HIS A 261 -25.40 -16.72 -4.03
C HIS A 261 -24.90 -17.73 -2.99
N GLN A 262 -23.89 -18.55 -3.30
CA GLN A 262 -23.28 -19.45 -2.32
C GLN A 262 -22.58 -18.69 -1.19
N ALA A 263 -21.86 -17.60 -1.51
CA ALA A 263 -21.23 -16.77 -0.49
C ALA A 263 -22.28 -16.10 0.42
N GLN A 264 -23.43 -15.70 -0.13
CA GLN A 264 -24.56 -15.24 0.67
C GLN A 264 -25.14 -16.35 1.52
N GLN A 265 -25.35 -17.57 1.01
CA GLN A 265 -25.84 -18.67 1.85
C GLN A 265 -24.90 -18.96 3.05
N GLN A 266 -23.59 -18.93 2.82
CA GLN A 266 -22.60 -19.20 3.86
C GLN A 266 -22.41 -18.04 4.85
N TYR A 267 -22.49 -16.80 4.37
CA TYR A 267 -22.17 -15.60 5.16
C TYR A 267 -23.37 -14.66 5.43
N ALA A 268 -24.58 -14.93 4.94
CA ALA A 268 -25.77 -14.14 5.27
C ALA A 268 -26.50 -14.68 6.51
N ALA A 269 -26.29 -15.96 6.86
CA ALA A 269 -26.93 -16.60 8.02
C ALA A 269 -26.59 -15.95 9.36
N ALA A 270 -25.48 -15.22 9.46
CA ALA A 270 -25.18 -14.41 10.63
C ALA A 270 -25.46 -12.93 10.35
N SER A 271 -26.59 -12.57 9.74
CA SER A 271 -27.02 -11.16 9.67
C SER A 271 -26.73 -10.55 11.04
N PRO A 272 -25.97 -9.44 11.13
CA PRO A 272 -25.77 -8.81 12.42
C PRO A 272 -27.18 -8.59 12.94
N GLN A 273 -27.58 -9.32 13.98
CA GLN A 273 -28.58 -8.79 14.87
C GLN A 273 -27.94 -7.47 15.25
N THR A 274 -28.47 -6.40 14.65
CA THR A 274 -28.20 -5.05 15.10
C THR A 274 -28.67 -5.11 16.54
N GLU A 275 -27.75 -5.45 17.46
CA GLU A 275 -27.78 -4.99 18.82
C GLU A 275 -27.84 -3.48 18.66
N VAL A 276 -29.08 -2.99 18.52
CA VAL A 276 -29.43 -1.61 18.71
C VAL A 276 -28.91 -1.34 20.10
N VAL A 277 -27.70 -0.78 20.17
CA VAL A 277 -27.19 -0.18 21.38
C VAL A 277 -28.26 0.85 21.71
N ARG A 278 -29.16 0.51 22.63
CA ARG A 278 -30.11 1.45 23.20
C ARG A 278 -29.23 2.48 23.86
N ILE A 279 -29.00 3.59 23.15
CA ILE A 279 -28.49 4.81 23.73
C ILE A 279 -29.59 5.18 24.71
N ALA A 280 -29.42 4.77 25.97
CA ALA A 280 -30.26 5.27 27.03
C ALA A 280 -30.09 6.79 27.00
N ASP A 281 -31.19 7.50 26.75
CA ASP A 281 -31.24 8.95 26.81
C ASP A 281 -30.73 9.38 28.19
N SER A 282 -29.45 9.75 28.26
CA SER A 282 -28.86 10.39 29.43
C SER A 282 -29.36 11.82 29.42
N THR A 283 -30.59 12.01 29.89
CA THR A 283 -31.09 13.30 30.37
C THR A 283 -30.23 13.70 31.57
N ASP A 284 -29.10 14.32 31.28
CA ASP A 284 -28.30 15.07 32.24
C ASP A 284 -29.09 16.34 32.55
N VAL A 285 -29.95 16.22 33.57
CA VAL A 285 -30.72 17.33 34.13
C VAL A 285 -29.70 18.28 34.74
N ARG A 286 -29.53 19.44 34.09
CA ARG A 286 -28.85 20.58 34.70
C ARG A 286 -29.64 21.02 35.92
N ASP A 287 -29.09 20.77 37.10
CA ASP A 287 -29.48 21.46 38.33
C ASP A 287 -29.03 22.93 38.21
N GLU A 288 -29.96 23.77 37.79
CA GLU A 288 -29.90 25.22 38.00
C GLU A 288 -30.30 25.50 39.44
N ASP A 289 -29.34 25.41 40.38
CA ASP A 289 -29.54 25.94 41.72
C ASP A 289 -29.26 27.44 41.71
N SER A 290 -30.38 28.16 41.70
CA SER A 290 -30.53 29.60 41.77
C SER A 290 -29.87 30.20 43.01
N ALA A 291 -29.17 31.30 42.79
CA ALA A 291 -28.68 32.19 43.82
C ALA A 291 -29.83 32.79 44.65
N ASP A 292 -29.85 32.50 45.95
CA ASP A 292 -30.64 33.26 46.92
C ASP A 292 -29.82 34.47 47.39
N THR A 293 -30.30 35.65 47.00
CA THR A 293 -29.82 36.95 47.45
C THR A 293 -30.93 37.61 48.27
N GLN A 294 -30.84 37.53 49.60
CA GLN A 294 -31.52 38.39 50.58
C GLN A 294 -30.64 38.34 51.85
N GLY A 295 -30.32 39.38 52.59
CA GLY A 295 -30.61 40.81 52.61
C GLY A 295 -29.89 41.36 53.85
#